data_AF-A0A354GRK5-F1
#
_entry.id   AF-A0A354GRK5-F1
#
_cell.length_a   1.000
_cell.length_b   1.000
_cell.length_c   1.000
_cell.angle_alpha   90.00
_cell.angle_beta   90.00
_cell.angle_gamma   90.00
#
_symmetry.space_group_name_H-M   'P 1'
#
loop_
_entity.id
_entity.type
_entity.pdbx_description
1 polymer ?
#
loop_
_entity_poly.entity_id
_entity_poly.type
_entity_poly.pdbx_seq_one_letter_code
_entity_poly.pdbx_strand_id
1 'polypeptide(L)'
;MWSIQGQGPRLCDGMTRREWLRIGGLSAFGLSLPTLLNARAAGATSGKAKACIVLFHLGGPPQHETWDPKPDAPSEIRGEFKPIATAVPGLQVGELMPRTARLMDKICILRGMSTDDNAHSSSGYWMLTGVPHQPTNSENSKPGA
;
A
#
# COMPACT_ATOMS: atom_id res chain seq x y z
N MET A 1 -0.08 -22.84 35.09
CA MET A 1 0.47 -22.09 36.23
C MET A 1 1.97 -21.92 36.03
N TRP A 2 2.41 -20.76 35.55
CA TRP A 2 3.84 -20.47 35.32
C TRP A 2 4.48 -20.13 36.67
N SER A 3 5.21 -21.07 37.27
CA SER A 3 5.94 -20.81 38.52
C SER A 3 7.25 -20.05 38.23
N ILE A 4 7.38 -18.87 38.85
CA ILE A 4 8.53 -17.94 38.75
C ILE A 4 9.61 -18.23 39.80
N GLN A 5 9.43 -19.21 40.68
CA GLN A 5 10.40 -19.55 41.71
C GLN A 5 10.77 -21.04 41.66
N GLY A 6 11.75 -21.35 40.82
CA GLY A 6 12.43 -22.65 40.82
C GLY A 6 13.88 -22.44 40.42
N GLN A 7 14.80 -22.77 41.33
CA GLN A 7 16.22 -22.85 40.99
C GLN A 7 16.42 -24.05 40.07
N GLY A 8 16.50 -23.80 38.77
CA GLY A 8 16.78 -24.84 37.78
C GLY A 8 18.23 -25.34 37.86
N PRO A 9 18.53 -26.54 37.34
CA PRO A 9 19.89 -27.07 37.33
C PRO A 9 20.82 -26.10 36.59
N ARG A 10 22.00 -25.85 37.18
CA ARG A 10 23.07 -25.08 36.55
C ARG A 10 23.79 -26.00 35.57
N LEU A 11 23.93 -25.55 34.33
CA LEU A 11 24.76 -26.24 33.33
C LEU A 11 26.25 -26.03 33.70
N CYS A 12 27.15 -26.81 33.10
CA CYS A 12 28.58 -26.81 33.44
C CYS A 12 29.30 -25.46 33.20
N ASP A 13 28.64 -24.53 32.51
CA ASP A 13 29.05 -23.14 32.26
C ASP A 13 28.46 -22.13 33.28
N GLY A 14 27.75 -22.62 34.31
CA GLY A 14 27.21 -21.81 35.40
C GLY A 14 25.94 -21.02 35.06
N MET A 15 25.51 -21.00 33.79
CA MET A 15 24.32 -20.27 33.35
C MET A 15 23.06 -21.13 33.44
N THR A 16 21.99 -20.53 33.94
CA THR A 16 20.67 -21.14 33.93
C THR A 16 19.94 -20.84 32.62
N ARG A 17 19.05 -21.74 32.19
CA ARG A 17 18.13 -21.51 31.05
C ARG A 17 17.38 -20.17 31.17
N ARG A 18 17.09 -19.72 32.39
CA ARG A 18 16.39 -18.45 32.66
C ARG A 18 17.27 -17.24 32.38
N GLU A 19 18.56 -17.29 32.71
CA GLU A 19 19.51 -16.22 32.39
C GLU A 19 19.73 -16.12 30.88
N TRP A 20 19.87 -17.26 30.20
CA TRP A 20 19.92 -17.32 28.74
C TRP A 20 18.67 -16.71 28.08
N LEU A 21 17.47 -17.04 28.54
CA LEU A 21 16.23 -16.46 28.02
C LEU A 21 16.08 -14.97 28.35
N ARG A 22 16.59 -14.50 29.48
CA ARG A 22 16.59 -13.06 29.83
C ARG A 22 17.54 -12.27 28.94
N ILE A 23 18.76 -12.76 28.71
CA ILE A 23 19.75 -12.13 27.84
C ILE A 23 19.26 -12.14 26.37
N GLY A 24 18.71 -13.27 25.91
CA GLY A 24 18.10 -13.39 24.58
C GLY A 24 16.86 -12.51 24.40
N GLY A 25 16.01 -12.39 25.42
CA GLY A 25 14.83 -11.53 25.40
C GLY A 25 15.17 -10.03 25.39
N LEU A 26 16.17 -9.61 26.18
CA LEU A 26 16.64 -8.22 26.21
C LEU A 26 17.30 -7.78 24.89
N SER A 27 17.99 -8.69 24.20
CA SER A 27 18.58 -8.39 22.89
C SER A 27 17.54 -8.34 21.77
N ALA A 28 16.63 -9.33 21.69
CA ALA A 28 15.62 -9.39 20.61
C ALA A 28 14.51 -8.33 20.76
N PHE A 29 14.04 -8.08 21.98
CA PHE A 29 12.91 -7.16 22.23
C PHE A 29 13.33 -5.82 22.85
N GLY A 30 14.46 -5.74 23.56
CA GLY A 30 14.88 -4.48 24.22
C GLY A 30 15.44 -3.44 23.26
N LEU A 31 16.11 -3.86 22.18
CA LEU A 31 16.66 -2.95 21.17
C LEU A 31 15.63 -2.52 20.11
N SER A 32 14.60 -3.33 19.87
CA SER A 32 13.57 -3.08 18.86
C SER A 32 12.33 -2.36 19.42
N LEU A 33 12.08 -2.44 20.73
CA LEU A 33 10.92 -1.82 21.37
C LEU A 33 10.91 -0.28 21.25
N PRO A 34 12.00 0.47 21.49
CA PRO A 34 12.01 1.92 21.26
C PRO A 34 11.71 2.28 19.81
N THR A 35 12.25 1.50 18.86
CA THR A 35 11.98 1.67 17.42
C THR A 35 10.51 1.39 17.08
N LEU A 36 9.91 0.35 17.68
CA LEU A 36 8.49 0.03 17.53
C LEU A 36 7.59 1.11 18.13
N LEU A 37 7.93 1.62 19.32
CA LEU A 37 7.19 2.68 20.00
C LEU A 37 7.29 4.01 19.24
N ASN A 38 8.47 4.35 18.70
CA ASN A 38 8.65 5.51 17.84
C ASN A 38 7.90 5.36 16.51
N ALA A 39 7.89 4.17 15.91
CA ALA A 39 7.09 3.90 14.71
C ALA A 39 5.59 4.03 14.97
N ARG A 40 5.10 3.59 16.15
CA ARG A 40 3.69 3.81 16.57
C ARG A 40 3.39 5.28 16.81
N ALA A 41 4.29 6.02 17.45
CA ALA A 41 4.13 7.44 17.72
C ALA A 41 4.15 8.27 16.42
N ALA A 42 5.01 7.91 15.46
CA ALA A 42 5.02 8.47 14.11
C ALA A 42 3.78 8.06 13.30
N GLY A 43 3.17 6.91 13.64
CA GLY A 43 1.89 6.45 13.12
C GLY A 43 0.66 7.11 13.75
N ALA A 44 0.81 8.04 14.69
CA ALA A 44 -0.29 8.89 15.14
C ALA A 44 -0.64 9.86 14.00
N THR A 45 -1.52 9.40 13.11
CA THR A 45 -1.89 10.10 11.90
C THR A 45 -2.52 11.46 12.19
N SER A 46 -2.13 12.43 11.37
CA SER A 46 -2.84 13.67 11.06
C SER A 46 -4.37 13.52 11.11
N GLY A 47 -5.06 14.58 11.53
CA GLY A 47 -6.48 14.58 11.87
C GLY A 47 -7.44 13.89 10.88
N LYS A 48 -8.59 13.46 11.41
CA LYS A 48 -9.65 12.82 10.61
C LYS A 48 -10.16 13.75 9.51
N ALA A 49 -10.27 13.24 8.29
CA ALA A 49 -10.93 13.96 7.20
C ALA A 49 -12.42 14.19 7.56
N LYS A 50 -12.91 15.42 7.40
CA LYS A 50 -14.31 15.78 7.70
C LYS A 50 -15.28 15.36 6.59
N ALA A 51 -14.80 15.32 5.35
CA ALA A 51 -15.55 14.92 4.16
C ALA A 51 -14.59 14.32 3.13
N CYS A 52 -15.10 13.44 2.26
CA CYS A 52 -14.38 12.84 1.15
C CYS A 52 -15.20 13.04 -0.14
N ILE A 53 -14.54 13.49 -1.21
CA ILE A 53 -15.14 13.57 -2.55
C ILE A 53 -14.49 12.47 -3.38
N VAL A 54 -15.31 11.57 -3.91
CA VAL A 54 -14.86 10.49 -4.80
C VAL A 54 -15.18 10.90 -6.23
N LEU A 55 -14.13 11.07 -7.04
CA LEU A 55 -14.25 11.28 -8.48
C LEU A 55 -13.98 9.95 -9.19
N PHE A 56 -15.04 9.28 -9.63
CA PHE A 56 -14.95 8.02 -10.36
C PHE A 56 -15.10 8.25 -11.86
N HIS A 57 -14.02 8.05 -12.62
CA HIS A 57 -14.01 8.21 -14.07
C HIS A 57 -14.40 6.89 -14.76
N LEU A 58 -15.71 6.62 -14.87
CA LEU A 58 -16.21 5.46 -15.61
C LEU A 58 -15.80 5.56 -17.09
N GLY A 59 -15.06 4.57 -17.59
CA GLY A 59 -14.50 4.57 -18.95
C GLY A 59 -13.38 5.61 -19.17
N GLY A 60 -12.79 6.11 -18.09
CA GLY A 60 -11.82 7.20 -18.08
C GLY A 60 -10.51 6.95 -18.83
N PRO A 61 -9.62 7.95 -18.85
CA PRO A 61 -8.34 7.85 -19.55
C PRO A 61 -7.47 6.72 -18.97
N PRO A 62 -6.70 6.00 -19.80
CA PRO A 62 -5.87 4.89 -19.35
C PRO A 62 -4.78 5.37 -18.38
N GLN A 63 -4.35 4.48 -17.48
CA GLN A 63 -3.37 4.79 -16.44
C GLN A 63 -2.01 5.20 -17.03
N HIS A 64 -1.60 4.57 -18.14
CA HIS A 64 -0.33 4.85 -18.80
C HIS A 64 -0.27 6.24 -19.45
N GLU A 65 -1.41 6.85 -19.75
CA GLU A 65 -1.49 8.20 -20.32
C GLU A 65 -1.73 9.27 -19.25
N THR A 66 -1.94 8.86 -18.00
CA THR A 66 -2.26 9.75 -16.89
C THR A 66 -1.27 9.59 -15.74
N TRP A 67 -1.59 8.77 -14.76
CA TRP A 67 -0.96 8.74 -13.46
C TRP A 67 0.23 7.80 -13.36
N ASP A 68 0.43 6.90 -14.33
CA ASP A 68 1.48 5.88 -14.33
C ASP A 68 2.08 5.66 -15.72
N PRO A 69 2.68 6.70 -16.34
CA PRO A 69 3.34 6.54 -17.63
C PRO A 69 4.49 5.55 -17.53
N LYS A 70 4.67 4.76 -18.60
CA LYS A 70 5.70 3.71 -18.72
C LYS A 70 6.74 4.10 -19.79
N PRO A 71 7.59 5.12 -19.56
CA PRO A 71 8.52 5.60 -20.58
C PRO A 71 9.40 4.50 -21.17
N ASP A 72 9.80 3.52 -20.35
CA ASP A 72 10.72 2.46 -20.75
C ASP A 72 10.02 1.23 -21.34
N ALA A 73 8.68 1.21 -21.37
CA ALA A 73 7.93 0.12 -22.00
C ALA A 73 7.87 0.30 -23.53
N PRO A 74 7.64 -0.78 -24.30
CA PRO A 74 7.39 -0.72 -25.74
C PRO A 74 6.27 0.27 -26.11
N SER A 75 6.33 0.81 -27.32
CA SER A 75 5.35 1.79 -27.84
C SER A 75 3.90 1.28 -27.74
N GLU A 76 3.71 -0.01 -27.96
CA GLU A 76 2.41 -0.69 -27.96
C GLU A 76 1.82 -0.79 -26.54
N ILE A 77 2.66 -0.68 -25.51
CA ILE A 77 2.25 -0.81 -24.09
C ILE A 77 2.11 0.56 -23.44
N ARG A 78 3.08 1.46 -23.66
CA ARG A 78 3.11 2.76 -22.96
C ARG A 78 2.10 3.78 -23.51
N GLY A 79 1.59 3.57 -24.71
CA GLY A 79 0.70 4.50 -25.41
C GLY A 79 1.44 5.56 -26.23
N GLU A 80 0.68 6.45 -26.86
CA GLU A 80 1.21 7.47 -27.79
C GLU A 80 1.73 8.71 -27.06
N PHE A 81 1.17 9.03 -25.89
CA PHE A 81 1.51 10.22 -25.13
C PHE A 81 2.80 10.08 -24.34
N LYS A 82 3.50 11.20 -24.20
CA LYS A 82 4.78 11.30 -23.49
C LYS A 82 4.57 11.63 -22.02
N PRO A 83 5.47 11.18 -21.13
CA PRO A 83 5.52 11.69 -19.77
C PRO A 83 6.11 13.11 -19.74
N ILE A 84 5.66 13.88 -18.75
CA ILE A 84 6.23 15.18 -18.35
C ILE A 84 6.68 15.13 -16.90
N ALA A 85 7.72 15.90 -16.57
CA ALA A 85 8.15 16.12 -15.20
C ALA A 85 7.09 16.89 -14.40
N THR A 86 7.07 16.66 -13.09
CA THR A 86 6.12 17.32 -12.17
C THR A 86 6.85 18.22 -11.18
N ALA A 87 6.09 18.92 -10.33
CA ALA A 87 6.64 19.71 -9.22
C ALA A 87 7.46 18.86 -8.22
N VAL A 88 7.28 17.54 -8.22
CA VAL A 88 8.04 16.60 -7.38
C VAL A 88 9.15 15.96 -8.23
N PRO A 89 10.44 16.17 -7.89
CA PRO A 89 11.56 15.56 -8.62
C PRO A 89 11.44 14.04 -8.69
N GLY A 90 11.69 13.48 -9.87
CA GLY A 90 11.59 12.03 -10.13
C GLY A 90 10.18 11.50 -10.36
N LEU A 91 9.13 12.32 -10.15
CA LEU A 91 7.74 11.94 -10.45
C LEU A 91 7.31 12.49 -11.81
N GLN A 92 6.73 11.61 -12.63
CA GLN A 92 6.20 11.93 -13.95
C GLN A 92 4.70 11.59 -14.06
N VAL A 93 4.00 12.35 -14.90
CA VAL A 93 2.62 12.15 -15.31
C VAL A 93 2.48 12.38 -16.82
N GLY A 94 1.35 12.03 -17.44
CA GLY A 94 1.15 12.24 -18.88
C GLY A 94 1.13 13.72 -19.32
N GLU A 95 1.60 14.00 -20.54
CA GLU A 95 1.76 15.35 -21.10
C GLU A 95 0.46 16.16 -21.21
N LEU A 96 -0.70 15.49 -21.25
CA LEU A 96 -2.01 16.12 -21.25
C LEU A 96 -2.44 16.69 -19.89
N MET A 97 -1.61 16.53 -18.85
CA MET A 97 -1.91 17.01 -17.49
C MET A 97 -0.97 18.10 -16.99
N PRO A 98 -0.67 19.17 -17.76
CA PRO A 98 0.35 20.15 -17.39
C PRO A 98 -0.03 20.98 -16.16
N ARG A 99 -1.34 21.17 -15.90
CA ARG A 99 -1.81 21.86 -14.69
C ARG A 99 -1.66 20.97 -13.45
N THR A 100 -1.96 19.69 -13.59
CA THR A 100 -1.82 18.69 -12.52
C THR A 100 -0.36 18.48 -12.17
N ALA A 101 0.54 18.41 -13.17
CA ALA A 101 1.97 18.28 -12.97
C ALA A 101 2.54 19.37 -12.05
N ARG A 102 2.03 20.60 -12.14
CA ARG A 102 2.42 21.73 -11.28
C ARG A 102 1.89 21.67 -9.85
N LEU A 103 0.90 20.82 -9.59
CA LEU A 103 0.25 20.66 -8.28
C LEU A 103 0.64 19.35 -7.59
N MET A 104 1.63 18.62 -8.12
CA MET A 104 1.96 17.29 -7.59
C MET A 104 2.57 17.29 -6.21
N ASP A 105 3.05 18.43 -5.72
CA ASP A 105 3.43 18.63 -4.31
C ASP A 105 2.24 18.52 -3.35
N LYS A 106 1.00 18.54 -3.86
CA LYS A 106 -0.25 18.49 -3.10
C LYS A 106 -1.08 17.23 -3.35
N ILE A 107 -0.61 16.33 -4.21
CA ILE A 107 -1.36 15.17 -4.66
C ILE A 107 -0.56 13.92 -4.31
N CYS A 108 -1.21 12.96 -3.66
CA CYS A 108 -0.66 11.64 -3.42
C CYS A 108 -1.16 10.68 -4.50
N ILE A 109 -0.24 10.06 -5.24
CA ILE A 109 -0.56 9.02 -6.24
C ILE A 109 -0.33 7.65 -5.60
N LEU A 110 -1.35 6.78 -5.65
CA LEU A 110 -1.25 5.38 -5.26
C LEU A 110 -1.28 4.48 -6.50
N ARG A 111 -0.13 3.91 -6.87
CA ARG A 111 0.02 2.91 -7.95
C ARG A 111 0.12 1.51 -7.35
N GLY A 112 -1.02 0.94 -6.96
CA GLY A 112 -1.02 -0.32 -6.21
C GLY A 112 -2.27 -1.18 -6.40
N MET A 113 -3.11 -0.85 -7.39
CA MET A 113 -4.35 -1.56 -7.64
C MET A 113 -4.29 -2.23 -9.00
N SER A 114 -4.59 -3.52 -9.02
CA SER A 114 -4.70 -4.35 -10.21
C SER A 114 -5.81 -5.36 -9.98
N THR A 115 -6.57 -5.66 -11.02
CA THR A 115 -7.61 -6.69 -11.04
C THR A 115 -7.32 -7.66 -12.18
N ASP A 116 -7.90 -8.86 -12.09
CA ASP A 116 -7.98 -9.86 -13.15
C ASP A 116 -9.36 -9.87 -13.84
N ASP A 117 -10.17 -8.84 -13.58
CA ASP A 117 -11.46 -8.59 -14.19
C ASP A 117 -11.31 -7.52 -15.28
N ASN A 118 -11.76 -7.86 -16.49
CA ASN A 118 -11.71 -7.03 -17.69
C ASN A 118 -13.08 -6.43 -18.06
N ALA A 119 -14.16 -6.82 -17.38
CA ALA A 119 -15.49 -6.27 -17.64
C ALA A 119 -15.70 -4.97 -16.85
N HIS A 120 -16.28 -3.98 -17.52
CA HIS A 120 -16.51 -2.64 -17.00
C HIS A 120 -17.41 -2.65 -15.77
N SER A 121 -18.53 -3.38 -15.81
CA SER A 121 -19.47 -3.36 -14.67
C SER A 121 -18.93 -4.07 -13.43
N SER A 122 -18.35 -5.26 -13.59
CA SER A 122 -17.85 -6.07 -12.49
C SER A 122 -16.55 -5.49 -11.89
N SER A 123 -15.66 -4.96 -12.73
CA SER A 123 -14.48 -4.23 -12.27
C SER A 123 -14.85 -2.92 -11.57
N GLY A 124 -15.81 -2.18 -12.11
CA GLY A 124 -16.31 -0.94 -11.48
C GLY A 124 -16.87 -1.18 -10.08
N TYR A 125 -17.63 -2.27 -9.89
CA TYR A 125 -18.07 -2.71 -8.57
C TYR A 125 -16.89 -2.97 -7.62
N TRP A 126 -15.88 -3.72 -8.09
CA TRP A 126 -14.71 -4.02 -7.27
C TRP A 126 -13.93 -2.75 -6.89
N MET A 127 -13.72 -1.82 -7.83
CA MET A 127 -13.00 -0.56 -7.57
C MET A 127 -13.70 0.34 -6.54
N LEU A 128 -15.03 0.32 -6.49
CA LEU A 128 -15.80 1.18 -5.58
C LEU A 128 -16.06 0.53 -4.22
N THR A 129 -16.11 -0.80 -4.15
CA THR A 129 -16.48 -1.53 -2.92
C THR A 129 -15.30 -2.23 -2.24
N GLY A 130 -14.23 -2.51 -2.99
CA GLY A 130 -13.12 -3.35 -2.54
C GLY A 130 -13.44 -4.86 -2.54
N VAL A 131 -14.61 -5.27 -3.01
CA VAL A 131 -15.06 -6.67 -3.04
C VAL A 131 -15.09 -7.16 -4.50
N PRO A 132 -14.45 -8.29 -4.84
CA PRO A 132 -14.55 -8.86 -6.18
C PRO A 132 -16.00 -9.21 -6.53
N HIS A 133 -16.46 -8.82 -7.72
CA HIS A 133 -17.77 -9.21 -8.21
C HIS A 133 -17.80 -10.70 -8.59
N GLN A 134 -18.95 -11.35 -8.43
CA GLN A 134 -19.20 -12.73 -8.85
C GLN A 134 -20.43 -12.76 -9.75
N PRO A 135 -20.33 -13.25 -11.01
CA PRO A 135 -19.11 -13.72 -11.68
C PRO A 135 -18.16 -12.57 -12.06
N THR A 136 -16.85 -12.86 -12.14
CA THR A 136 -15.87 -11.92 -12.72
C THR A 136 -16.01 -11.87 -14.24
N ASN A 137 -15.46 -10.84 -14.89
CA ASN A 137 -15.43 -10.72 -16.35
C ASN A 137 -16.82 -10.78 -17.01
N SER A 138 -17.85 -10.29 -16.32
CA SER A 138 -19.22 -10.30 -16.83
C SER A 138 -19.81 -8.90 -16.82
N GLU A 139 -20.38 -8.53 -17.97
CA GLU A 139 -21.15 -7.30 -18.10
C GLU A 139 -22.60 -7.53 -17.69
N ASN A 140 -23.19 -6.57 -16.97
CA ASN A 140 -24.62 -6.52 -16.65
C ASN A 140 -25.18 -7.82 -16.03
N SER A 141 -24.36 -8.53 -15.24
CA SER A 141 -24.80 -9.76 -14.56
C SER A 141 -25.97 -9.46 -13.64
N LYS A 142 -26.93 -10.38 -13.60
CA LYS A 142 -28.04 -10.27 -12.64
C LYS A 142 -27.49 -10.49 -11.22
N PRO A 143 -28.04 -9.81 -10.21
CA PRO A 143 -27.74 -10.14 -8.82
C PRO A 143 -27.99 -11.64 -8.57
N GLY A 144 -26.96 -12.37 -8.13
CA GLY A 144 -27.04 -13.81 -7.82
C GLY A 144 -26.75 -14.77 -8.98
N ALA A 145 -26.14 -14.30 -10.06
CA ALA A 145 -25.63 -15.14 -11.16
C ALA A 145 -24.29 -15.82 -10.82
#